data_AF-A0A820ZKH6-F1
#
_entry.id   AF-A0A820ZKH6-F1
#
_cell.length_a   1.000
_cell.length_b   1.000
_cell.length_c   1.000
_cell.angle_alpha   90.00
_cell.angle_beta   90.00
_cell.angle_gamma   90.00
#
_symmetry.space_group_name_H-M   'P 1'
#
loop_
_entity.id
_entity.type
_entity.pdbx_description
1 polymer ?
#
loop_
_entity_poly.entity_id
_entity_poly.type
_entity_poly.pdbx_seq_one_letter_code
_entity_poly.pdbx_strand_id
1 'polypeptide(L)'
;MQRHLTGLITRNIIENINDYNKNRIYDMIAISSIPSYAISTHTPHNYLITIELFRQFLIEHQKEDKTLYHIQQIIYRHEPNRENRLNKVLSFEGFSRYLLDKENYAFINEHTKVNEQEMDYPLSYYFVASSHNTYLTGHQLRGESSVEMYREVLLSGCRCIELDCWDGDDGYPVIYHGRTFVSKISFKLVVEVINESAFLTSPYPVILSIENRCSLIQQRHMAQTFVKVFGDKLIRKYIFDSDFNEDSLLPSPNQLKYKILIKNKKITKIHSTTQLGKQKIQLTVNYRNSVYSSPDDNEEDEDSDDEMKQQNSMIKDNPFPNFKHK
;
A
#
# COMPACT_ATOMS: atom_id res chain seq x y z
N MET A 1 -12.42 -5.01 27.74
CA MET A 1 -11.07 -5.11 28.34
C MET A 1 -10.08 -4.56 27.31
N GLN A 2 -9.68 -3.31 27.50
CA GLN A 2 -8.97 -2.50 26.51
C GLN A 2 -7.49 -2.91 26.50
N ARG A 3 -6.98 -3.41 25.36
CA ARG A 3 -5.55 -3.73 25.20
C ARG A 3 -4.80 -2.47 24.82
N HIS A 4 -4.08 -1.88 25.76
CA HIS A 4 -3.05 -0.88 25.45
C HIS A 4 -1.86 -1.60 24.81
N LEU A 5 -1.61 -1.33 23.52
CA LEU A 5 -0.33 -1.62 22.89
C LEU A 5 0.63 -0.48 23.20
N THR A 6 1.69 -0.76 23.96
CA THR A 6 2.85 0.13 24.06
C THR A 6 4.13 -0.65 23.73
N GLY A 7 5.02 0.04 23.01
CA GLY A 7 6.10 -0.52 22.20
C GLY A 7 7.03 -1.52 22.89
N LEU A 8 7.34 -2.57 22.14
CA LEU A 8 8.16 -3.70 22.54
C LEU A 8 9.56 -3.56 21.93
N ILE A 9 10.59 -3.53 22.79
CA ILE A 9 12.00 -3.62 22.36
C ILE A 9 12.48 -5.08 22.22
N THR A 10 11.61 -6.06 22.48
CA THR A 10 11.71 -7.42 21.91
C THR A 10 10.31 -7.99 21.75
N ARG A 11 10.12 -8.92 20.79
CA ARG A 11 8.80 -9.37 20.28
C ARG A 11 7.72 -9.72 21.33
N ASN A 12 8.05 -10.04 22.59
CA ASN A 12 7.08 -10.66 23.52
C ASN A 12 7.19 -10.29 25.02
N ILE A 13 7.86 -9.20 25.44
CA ILE A 13 7.95 -8.87 26.88
C ILE A 13 6.79 -7.97 27.33
N ILE A 14 5.83 -8.54 28.06
CA ILE A 14 4.73 -7.81 28.71
C ILE A 14 5.13 -7.27 30.10
N GLU A 15 6.30 -7.61 30.62
CA GLU A 15 6.66 -7.25 32.00
C GLU A 15 7.21 -5.83 32.16
N ASN A 16 6.70 -5.15 33.20
CA ASN A 16 7.14 -3.83 33.67
C ASN A 16 8.59 -3.89 34.18
N ILE A 17 9.56 -3.61 33.31
CA ILE A 17 10.92 -3.27 33.73
C ILE A 17 10.86 -1.90 34.41
N ASN A 18 11.29 -1.80 35.68
CA ASN A 18 11.37 -0.54 36.42
C ASN A 18 12.18 0.51 35.62
N ASP A 19 11.69 1.76 35.54
CA ASP A 19 12.16 2.79 34.59
C ASP A 19 13.67 3.07 34.67
N TYR A 20 14.28 2.91 35.84
CA TYR A 20 15.72 3.09 36.02
C TYR A 20 16.56 2.05 35.27
N ASN A 21 16.16 0.78 35.30
CA ASN A 21 16.86 -0.30 34.59
C ASN A 21 16.63 -0.20 33.09
N LYS A 22 15.46 0.28 32.67
CA LYS A 22 15.08 0.47 31.29
C LYS A 22 15.98 1.50 30.59
N ASN A 23 16.20 2.66 31.21
CA ASN A 23 17.09 3.70 30.67
C ASN A 23 18.53 3.21 30.56
N ARG A 24 19.03 2.51 31.59
CA ARG A 24 20.39 1.94 31.56
C ARG A 24 20.56 0.91 30.44
N ILE A 25 19.55 0.07 30.19
CA ILE A 25 19.59 -0.89 29.07
C ILE A 25 19.58 -0.15 27.73
N TYR A 26 18.74 0.88 27.56
CA TYR A 26 18.72 1.67 26.33
C TYR A 26 20.02 2.42 26.07
N ASP A 27 20.60 3.04 27.09
CA ASP A 27 21.89 3.70 26.98
C ASP A 27 22.97 2.70 26.55
N MET A 28 22.95 1.49 27.12
CA MET A 28 23.92 0.47 26.75
C MET A 28 23.71 -0.10 25.33
N ILE A 29 22.47 -0.25 24.89
CA ILE A 29 22.14 -0.62 23.49
C ILE A 29 22.58 0.51 22.53
N ALA A 30 22.33 1.77 22.88
CA ALA A 30 22.74 2.91 22.09
C ALA A 30 24.28 3.00 21.99
N ILE A 31 25.00 2.84 23.10
CA ILE A 31 26.48 2.83 23.12
C ILE A 31 27.03 1.69 22.25
N SER A 32 26.50 0.48 22.38
CA SER A 32 26.94 -0.68 21.58
C SER A 32 26.61 -0.58 20.09
N SER A 33 25.68 0.30 19.70
CA SER A 33 25.37 0.59 18.29
C SER A 33 26.37 1.55 17.63
N ILE A 34 27.24 2.21 18.40
CA ILE A 34 28.24 3.16 17.88
C ILE A 34 29.58 2.42 17.62
N PRO A 35 30.03 2.28 16.35
CA PRO A 35 31.20 1.46 15.99
C PRO A 35 32.51 1.86 16.68
N SER A 36 32.66 3.15 17.02
CA SER A 36 33.85 3.71 17.65
C SER A 36 33.89 3.54 19.17
N TYR A 37 32.73 3.39 19.83
CA TYR A 37 32.64 3.19 21.29
C TYR A 37 32.76 1.73 21.72
N ALA A 38 32.54 0.79 20.80
CA ALA A 38 32.81 -0.65 21.01
C ALA A 38 34.27 -0.95 21.43
N ILE A 39 35.19 -0.04 21.15
CA ILE A 39 36.62 -0.19 21.45
C ILE A 39 36.98 0.42 22.82
N SER A 40 36.14 1.31 23.39
CA SER A 40 36.47 2.03 24.63
C SER A 40 35.42 1.89 25.72
N THR A 41 35.84 1.22 26.79
CA THR A 41 35.45 1.40 28.20
C THR A 41 34.27 0.61 28.79
N HIS A 42 34.64 -0.24 29.77
CA HIS A 42 33.95 -0.57 31.02
C HIS A 42 32.49 -1.05 30.97
N THR A 43 32.26 -2.31 30.56
CA THR A 43 31.13 -3.07 31.09
C THR A 43 31.48 -3.64 32.48
N PRO A 44 30.81 -3.22 33.57
CA PRO A 44 31.00 -3.83 34.86
C PRO A 44 30.30 -5.20 34.85
N HIS A 45 31.13 -6.24 34.96
CA HIS A 45 30.86 -7.69 34.86
C HIS A 45 30.96 -8.30 33.45
N ASN A 46 32.01 -9.10 33.23
CA ASN A 46 32.21 -10.02 32.10
C ASN A 46 31.18 -11.17 32.12
N TYR A 47 29.88 -10.88 32.08
CA TYR A 47 28.89 -11.93 31.88
C TYR A 47 28.90 -12.32 30.39
N LEU A 48 29.48 -13.48 30.11
CA LEU A 48 29.43 -14.14 28.81
C LEU A 48 28.18 -15.01 28.77
N ILE A 49 27.36 -14.85 27.74
CA ILE A 49 26.18 -15.67 27.49
C ILE A 49 26.64 -16.92 26.77
N THR A 50 26.49 -18.08 27.42
CA THR A 50 26.81 -19.37 26.80
C THR A 50 25.79 -19.73 25.72
N ILE A 51 26.15 -20.66 24.83
CA ILE A 51 25.22 -21.16 23.81
C ILE A 51 23.90 -21.69 24.39
N GLU A 52 23.95 -22.34 25.56
CA GLU A 52 22.74 -22.86 26.23
C GLU A 52 21.88 -21.74 26.82
N LEU A 53 22.50 -20.73 27.46
CA LEU A 53 21.76 -19.56 27.94
C LEU A 53 21.15 -18.76 26.79
N PHE A 54 21.87 -18.64 25.67
CA PHE A 54 21.35 -17.97 24.49
C PHE A 54 20.22 -18.77 23.85
N ARG A 55 20.32 -20.11 23.79
CA ARG A 55 19.22 -20.99 23.36
C ARG A 55 17.98 -20.82 24.23
N GLN A 56 18.16 -20.79 25.56
CA GLN A 56 17.07 -20.56 26.49
C GLN A 56 16.42 -19.20 26.24
N PHE A 57 17.21 -18.14 26.05
CA PHE A 57 16.70 -16.82 25.69
C PHE A 57 15.88 -16.83 24.38
N LEU A 58 16.36 -17.52 23.34
CA LEU A 58 15.64 -17.64 22.07
C LEU A 58 14.28 -18.34 22.25
N ILE A 59 14.24 -19.44 23.00
CA ILE A 59 13.00 -20.18 23.25
C ILE A 59 12.03 -19.39 24.14
N GLU A 60 12.52 -18.83 25.24
CA GLU A 60 11.67 -18.22 26.27
C GLU A 60 11.20 -16.82 25.89
N HIS A 61 12.09 -15.99 25.33
CA HIS A 61 11.83 -14.58 25.07
C HIS A 61 11.59 -14.26 23.59
N GLN A 62 12.34 -14.89 22.66
CA GLN A 62 12.12 -14.69 21.23
C GLN A 62 11.05 -15.62 20.64
N LYS A 63 10.69 -16.70 21.37
CA LYS A 63 9.78 -17.76 20.92
C LYS A 63 10.27 -18.49 19.67
N GLU A 64 11.59 -18.68 19.56
CA GLU A 64 12.24 -19.35 18.44
C GLU A 64 13.00 -20.59 18.92
N ASP A 65 12.61 -21.77 18.42
CA ASP A 65 13.33 -23.02 18.65
C ASP A 65 14.32 -23.27 17.50
N LYS A 66 15.57 -22.83 17.69
CA LYS A 66 16.65 -23.00 16.72
C LYS A 66 17.56 -24.16 17.10
N THR A 67 18.05 -24.88 16.09
CA THR A 67 19.07 -25.92 16.29
C THR A 67 20.38 -25.29 16.80
N LEU A 68 21.17 -26.04 17.57
CA LEU A 68 22.48 -25.58 18.07
C LEU A 68 23.41 -25.09 16.96
N TYR A 69 23.33 -25.70 15.78
CA TYR A 69 24.07 -25.24 14.60
C TYR A 69 23.71 -23.80 14.22
N HIS A 70 22.41 -23.48 14.09
CA HIS A 70 21.97 -22.12 13.77
C HIS A 70 22.33 -21.12 14.87
N ILE A 71 22.20 -21.52 16.14
CA ILE A 71 22.60 -20.67 17.27
C ILE A 71 24.09 -20.37 17.20
N GLN A 72 24.93 -21.35 16.89
CA GLN A 72 26.36 -21.14 16.71
C GLN A 72 26.67 -20.19 15.54
N GLN A 73 25.92 -20.26 14.43
CA GLN A 73 26.07 -19.30 13.32
C GLN A 73 25.69 -17.87 13.72
N ILE A 74 24.64 -17.71 14.53
CA ILE A 74 24.26 -16.40 15.10
C ILE A 74 25.41 -15.88 15.96
N ILE A 75 25.93 -16.68 16.89
CA ILE A 75 27.07 -16.28 17.74
C ILE A 75 28.27 -15.88 16.86
N TYR A 76 28.61 -16.70 15.87
CA TYR A 76 29.72 -16.43 14.95
C TYR A 76 29.56 -15.13 14.17
N ARG A 77 28.34 -14.79 13.72
CA ARG A 77 28.04 -13.57 12.97
C ARG A 77 28.11 -12.30 13.83
N HIS A 78 27.64 -12.36 15.07
CA HIS A 78 27.40 -11.14 15.86
C HIS A 78 28.48 -10.88 16.91
N GLU A 79 29.15 -11.90 17.43
CA GLU A 79 30.18 -11.74 18.46
C GLU A 79 31.45 -11.10 17.87
N PRO A 80 31.89 -9.90 18.32
CA PRO A 80 33.06 -9.23 17.78
C PRO A 80 34.37 -9.93 18.14
N ASN A 81 34.48 -10.48 19.35
CA ASN A 81 35.73 -11.07 19.83
C ASN A 81 35.95 -12.48 19.25
N ARG A 82 37.13 -12.72 18.67
CA ARG A 82 37.47 -14.00 18.02
C ARG A 82 37.50 -15.19 18.98
N GLU A 83 38.02 -15.01 20.20
CA GLU A 83 38.11 -16.07 21.19
C GLU A 83 36.72 -16.45 21.70
N ASN A 84 35.85 -15.47 21.94
CA ASN A 84 34.44 -15.70 22.30
C ASN A 84 33.69 -16.46 21.19
N ARG A 85 33.92 -16.13 19.90
CA ARG A 85 33.37 -16.90 18.77
C ARG A 85 33.79 -18.36 18.80
N LEU A 86 35.08 -18.63 19.06
CA LEU A 86 35.61 -19.99 19.14
C LEU A 86 35.02 -20.76 20.33
N ASN A 87 34.85 -20.08 21.47
CA ASN A 87 34.27 -20.64 22.68
C ASN A 87 32.73 -20.72 22.64
N LYS A 88 32.08 -20.25 21.56
CA LYS A 88 30.62 -20.24 21.36
C LYS A 88 29.88 -19.48 22.46
N VAL A 89 30.40 -18.32 22.83
CA VAL A 89 29.80 -17.42 23.83
C VAL A 89 29.57 -16.03 23.23
N LEU A 90 28.54 -15.33 23.73
CA LEU A 90 28.23 -13.95 23.38
C LEU A 90 28.61 -13.01 24.51
N SER A 91 29.35 -11.97 24.19
CA SER A 91 29.49 -10.79 25.01
C SER A 91 28.20 -9.96 25.00
N PHE A 92 28.09 -9.00 25.91
CA PHE A 92 27.00 -8.01 25.87
C PHE A 92 26.95 -7.30 24.50
N GLU A 93 28.09 -6.91 23.94
CA GLU A 93 28.15 -6.27 22.63
C GLU A 93 27.65 -7.21 21.52
N GLY A 94 28.09 -8.48 21.52
CA GLY A 94 27.61 -9.48 20.58
C GLY A 94 26.10 -9.69 20.67
N PHE A 95 25.54 -9.69 21.88
CA PHE A 95 24.10 -9.80 22.11
C PHE A 95 23.34 -8.55 21.64
N SER A 96 23.85 -7.35 21.90
CA SER A 96 23.27 -6.11 21.37
C SER A 96 23.29 -6.06 19.84
N ARG A 97 24.39 -6.50 19.21
CA ARG A 97 24.49 -6.64 17.75
C ARG A 97 23.46 -7.63 17.20
N TYR A 98 23.20 -8.74 17.89
CA TYR A 98 22.12 -9.66 17.54
C TYR A 98 20.74 -8.98 17.62
N LEU A 99 20.46 -8.26 18.72
CA LEU A 99 19.18 -7.59 18.90
C LEU A 99 18.90 -6.53 17.82
N LEU A 100 19.94 -5.84 17.38
CA LEU A 100 19.90 -4.80 16.36
C LEU A 100 20.13 -5.33 14.92
N ASP A 101 20.33 -6.64 14.74
CA ASP A 101 20.51 -7.18 13.40
C ASP A 101 19.22 -6.96 12.61
N LYS A 102 19.37 -6.53 11.35
CA LYS A 102 18.26 -6.34 10.42
C LYS A 102 17.38 -7.59 10.28
N GLU A 103 17.91 -8.79 10.52
CA GLU A 103 17.18 -10.06 10.48
C GLU A 103 16.40 -10.34 11.78
N ASN A 104 16.61 -9.57 12.85
CA ASN A 104 15.93 -9.68 14.14
C ASN A 104 14.78 -8.64 14.30
N TYR A 105 13.92 -8.53 13.28
CA TYR A 105 12.79 -7.58 13.26
C TYR A 105 11.85 -7.73 14.47
N ALA A 106 11.27 -6.65 15.00
CA ALA A 106 10.27 -6.71 16.08
C ALA A 106 8.93 -7.34 15.67
N PHE A 107 8.70 -7.50 14.38
CA PHE A 107 7.58 -8.20 13.76
C PHE A 107 8.18 -9.20 12.77
N ILE A 108 7.62 -10.40 12.63
CA ILE A 108 8.02 -11.30 11.54
C ILE A 108 7.45 -10.70 10.25
N ASN A 109 8.20 -9.78 9.65
CA ASN A 109 7.80 -9.05 8.47
C ASN A 109 8.25 -9.82 7.22
N GLU A 110 7.34 -9.99 6.25
CA GLU A 110 7.57 -10.25 4.81
C GLU A 110 8.35 -11.52 4.39
N HIS A 111 8.96 -12.25 5.33
CA HIS A 111 9.63 -13.54 5.08
C HIS A 111 8.69 -14.74 5.10
N THR A 112 7.38 -14.52 5.32
CA THR A 112 6.36 -15.52 4.99
C THR A 112 6.41 -15.70 3.49
N LYS A 113 7.14 -16.74 3.03
CA LYS A 113 7.09 -17.14 1.63
C LYS A 113 5.62 -17.31 1.26
N VAL A 114 5.23 -16.73 0.13
CA VAL A 114 3.88 -16.91 -0.40
C VAL A 114 3.57 -18.41 -0.44
N ASN A 115 2.50 -18.81 0.23
CA ASN A 115 2.02 -20.17 0.12
C ASN A 115 1.34 -20.30 -1.25
N GLU A 116 2.06 -20.85 -2.22
CA GLU A 116 1.56 -20.98 -3.61
C GLU A 116 0.23 -21.72 -3.69
N GLN A 117 -0.06 -22.67 -2.78
CA GLN A 117 -1.32 -23.40 -2.74
C GLN A 117 -2.50 -22.50 -2.32
N GLU A 118 -2.24 -21.51 -1.47
CA GLU A 118 -3.25 -20.53 -1.07
C GLU A 118 -3.53 -19.50 -2.17
N MET A 119 -2.75 -19.45 -3.25
CA MET A 119 -2.94 -18.52 -4.38
C MET A 119 -3.78 -19.10 -5.52
N ASP A 120 -4.43 -20.25 -5.27
CA ASP A 120 -5.32 -20.95 -6.19
C ASP A 120 -6.82 -20.75 -5.91
N TYR A 121 -7.20 -20.03 -4.83
CA TYR A 121 -8.60 -19.67 -4.60
C TYR A 121 -9.07 -18.57 -5.58
N PRO A 122 -10.39 -18.41 -5.79
CA PRO A 122 -10.92 -17.34 -6.62
C PRO A 122 -10.48 -15.94 -6.13
N LEU A 123 -10.25 -15.00 -7.06
CA LEU A 123 -9.77 -13.65 -6.71
C LEU A 123 -10.60 -12.91 -5.64
N SER A 124 -11.89 -13.23 -5.52
CA SER A 124 -12.80 -12.66 -4.50
C SER A 124 -12.47 -13.06 -3.06
N TYR A 125 -11.56 -14.01 -2.84
CA TYR A 125 -11.19 -14.53 -1.52
C TYR A 125 -10.02 -13.75 -0.89
N TYR A 126 -9.44 -12.79 -1.62
CA TYR A 126 -8.23 -12.07 -1.19
C TYR A 126 -8.53 -10.60 -0.91
N PHE A 127 -7.87 -10.06 0.10
CA PHE A 127 -7.68 -8.63 0.20
C PHE A 127 -6.66 -8.18 -0.85
N VAL A 128 -7.04 -7.23 -1.69
CA VAL A 128 -6.18 -6.69 -2.75
C VAL A 128 -5.68 -5.32 -2.34
N ALA A 129 -4.35 -5.17 -2.23
CA ALA A 129 -3.72 -3.87 -2.03
C ALA A 129 -4.11 -2.94 -3.19
N SER A 130 -4.82 -1.86 -2.87
CA SER A 130 -5.51 -1.00 -3.84
C SER A 130 -5.22 0.47 -3.56
N SER A 131 -5.03 1.26 -4.62
CA SER A 131 -4.77 2.69 -4.57
C SER A 131 -5.92 3.45 -5.21
N HIS A 132 -6.34 4.54 -4.56
CA HIS A 132 -7.35 5.47 -5.04
C HIS A 132 -6.67 6.73 -5.57
N ASN A 133 -7.14 7.24 -6.71
CA ASN A 133 -6.58 8.39 -7.42
C ASN A 133 -5.04 8.33 -7.52
N THR A 134 -4.54 7.19 -8.02
CA THR A 134 -3.12 6.81 -8.01
C THR A 134 -2.19 7.85 -8.61
N TYR A 135 -2.68 8.69 -9.53
CA TYR A 135 -1.89 9.74 -10.18
C TYR A 135 -1.52 10.91 -9.26
N LEU A 136 -2.20 11.11 -8.11
CA LEU A 136 -1.98 12.27 -7.25
C LEU A 136 -0.74 12.13 -6.35
N THR A 137 0.09 13.17 -6.31
CA THR A 137 1.23 13.29 -5.37
C THR A 137 0.86 14.01 -4.07
N GLY A 138 -0.33 14.60 -3.99
CA GLY A 138 -0.76 15.44 -2.87
C GLY A 138 -2.29 15.60 -2.77
N HIS A 139 -2.74 16.77 -2.31
CA HIS A 139 -4.16 17.03 -2.04
C HIS A 139 -5.07 16.87 -3.27
N GLN A 140 -6.29 16.37 -3.05
CA GLN A 140 -7.30 16.09 -4.08
C GLN A 140 -7.74 17.33 -4.90
N LEU A 141 -7.61 18.55 -4.36
CA LEU A 141 -8.13 19.78 -4.99
C LEU A 141 -7.09 20.61 -5.76
N ARG A 142 -5.81 20.55 -5.33
CA ARG A 142 -4.71 21.38 -5.86
C ARG A 142 -3.37 20.64 -5.97
N GLY A 143 -3.36 19.34 -5.71
CA GLY A 143 -2.16 18.52 -5.84
C GLY A 143 -1.73 18.37 -7.30
N GLU A 144 -0.50 17.90 -7.49
CA GLU A 144 0.01 17.57 -8.82
C GLU A 144 -0.33 16.13 -9.16
N SER A 145 -0.55 15.87 -10.46
CA SER A 145 -0.54 14.53 -11.01
C SER A 145 0.86 14.18 -11.50
N SER A 146 1.30 12.95 -11.24
CA SER A 146 2.57 12.44 -11.75
C SER A 146 2.43 11.02 -12.30
N VAL A 147 3.09 10.79 -13.43
CA VAL A 147 3.24 9.44 -14.01
C VAL A 147 4.02 8.53 -13.06
N GLU A 148 4.99 9.08 -12.32
CA GLU A 148 5.87 8.32 -11.43
C GLU A 148 5.12 7.66 -10.27
N MET A 149 4.00 8.25 -9.83
CA MET A 149 3.19 7.69 -8.74
C MET A 149 2.70 6.27 -9.06
N TYR A 150 2.40 5.98 -10.33
CA TYR A 150 2.04 4.63 -10.74
C TYR A 150 3.19 3.64 -10.55
N ARG A 151 4.44 4.05 -10.82
CA ARG A 151 5.62 3.21 -10.59
C ARG A 151 5.80 2.97 -9.10
N GLU A 152 5.81 4.03 -8.30
CA GLU A 152 6.02 3.93 -6.84
C GLU A 152 4.97 3.04 -6.17
N VAL A 153 3.69 3.23 -6.50
CA VAL A 153 2.58 2.44 -5.95
C VAL A 153 2.66 0.97 -6.39
N LEU A 154 3.05 0.68 -7.63
CA LEU A 154 3.26 -0.71 -8.06
C LEU A 154 4.47 -1.35 -7.37
N LEU A 155 5.55 -0.61 -7.19
CA LEU A 155 6.76 -1.09 -6.51
C LEU A 155 6.53 -1.34 -5.01
N SER A 156 5.61 -0.61 -4.36
CA SER A 156 5.20 -0.88 -2.97
C SER A 156 4.29 -2.11 -2.82
N GLY A 157 3.92 -2.78 -3.92
CA GLY A 157 3.15 -4.03 -3.93
C GLY A 157 1.66 -3.85 -4.23
N CYS A 158 1.17 -2.63 -4.49
CA CYS A 158 -0.22 -2.40 -4.86
C CYS A 158 -0.60 -3.14 -6.15
N ARG A 159 -1.77 -3.78 -6.20
CA ARG A 159 -2.25 -4.61 -7.33
C ARG A 159 -3.52 -4.07 -7.99
N CYS A 160 -4.14 -3.03 -7.47
CA CYS A 160 -5.27 -2.36 -8.09
C CYS A 160 -5.02 -0.85 -8.12
N ILE A 161 -4.96 -0.26 -9.31
CA ILE A 161 -4.62 1.16 -9.51
C ILE A 161 -5.70 1.86 -10.34
N GLU A 162 -5.87 3.16 -10.09
CA GLU A 162 -6.96 3.96 -10.64
C GLU A 162 -6.48 4.92 -11.74
N LEU A 163 -7.27 5.03 -12.81
CA LEU A 163 -7.00 5.91 -13.96
C LEU A 163 -8.27 6.72 -14.29
N ASP A 164 -8.26 8.00 -13.93
CA ASP A 164 -9.32 8.96 -14.25
C ASP A 164 -9.12 9.55 -15.64
N CYS A 165 -9.73 8.94 -16.64
CA CYS A 165 -9.43 9.20 -18.05
C CYS A 165 -10.40 10.23 -18.65
N TRP A 166 -9.84 11.32 -19.17
CA TRP A 166 -10.58 12.43 -19.79
C TRP A 166 -10.07 12.73 -21.19
N ASP A 167 -10.90 13.42 -21.98
CA ASP A 167 -10.49 13.91 -23.29
C ASP A 167 -9.37 14.95 -23.15
N GLY A 168 -8.27 14.77 -23.90
CA GLY A 168 -7.23 15.78 -24.07
C GLY A 168 -7.51 16.71 -25.25
N ASP A 169 -7.03 17.95 -25.13
CA ASP A 169 -7.25 19.02 -26.10
C ASP A 169 -6.49 18.78 -27.43
N ASP A 170 -5.45 17.93 -27.39
CA ASP A 170 -4.66 17.49 -28.55
C ASP A 170 -5.28 16.26 -29.26
N GLY A 171 -6.46 15.80 -28.81
CA GLY A 171 -7.14 14.63 -29.34
C GLY A 171 -6.71 13.30 -28.72
N TYR A 172 -5.79 13.31 -27.74
CA TYR A 172 -5.33 12.11 -27.04
C TYR A 172 -5.78 12.10 -25.57
N PRO A 173 -6.08 10.92 -24.99
CA PRO A 173 -6.57 10.85 -23.62
C PRO A 173 -5.54 11.36 -22.60
N VAL A 174 -6.04 12.00 -21.55
CA VAL A 174 -5.28 12.48 -20.40
C VAL A 174 -5.84 11.90 -19.10
N ILE A 175 -5.03 11.93 -18.04
CA ILE A 175 -5.45 11.55 -16.68
C ILE A 175 -5.32 12.74 -15.74
N TYR A 176 -6.37 13.00 -14.96
CA TYR A 176 -6.41 13.98 -13.87
C TYR A 176 -7.70 13.88 -13.07
N HIS A 177 -7.73 14.53 -11.90
CA HIS A 177 -8.96 14.64 -11.11
C HIS A 177 -9.90 15.69 -11.72
N GLY A 178 -11.00 15.22 -12.32
CA GLY A 178 -11.95 16.07 -13.03
C GLY A 178 -12.53 17.19 -12.18
N ARG A 179 -12.84 18.34 -12.81
CA ARG A 179 -13.45 19.52 -12.14
C ARG A 179 -12.61 20.11 -11.00
N THR A 180 -11.30 19.85 -10.99
CA THR A 180 -10.34 20.45 -10.04
C THR A 180 -9.20 21.17 -10.77
N PHE A 181 -8.27 21.76 -10.00
CA PHE A 181 -7.08 22.44 -10.53
C PHE A 181 -5.84 21.52 -10.63
N VAL A 182 -6.03 20.22 -10.46
CA VAL A 182 -4.95 19.22 -10.53
C VAL A 182 -4.37 19.16 -11.95
N SER A 183 -3.05 19.02 -12.07
CA SER A 183 -2.36 18.94 -13.36
C SER A 183 -2.77 17.69 -14.16
N LYS A 184 -2.70 17.78 -15.49
CA LYS A 184 -2.99 16.68 -16.42
C LYS A 184 -1.72 15.92 -16.78
N ILE A 185 -1.80 14.59 -16.84
CA ILE A 185 -0.71 13.73 -17.34
C ILE A 185 -1.17 12.91 -18.55
N SER A 186 -0.23 12.51 -19.40
CA SER A 186 -0.52 11.71 -20.59
C SER A 186 -0.95 10.30 -20.22
N PHE A 187 -2.13 9.88 -20.70
CA PHE A 187 -2.59 8.50 -20.55
C PHE A 187 -1.58 7.49 -21.13
N LYS A 188 -1.00 7.80 -22.29
CA LYS A 188 -0.04 6.91 -22.95
C LYS A 188 1.20 6.67 -22.08
N LEU A 189 1.78 7.73 -21.52
CA LEU A 189 2.95 7.61 -20.64
C LEU A 189 2.63 6.81 -19.38
N VAL A 190 1.44 7.00 -18.80
CA VAL A 190 0.98 6.19 -17.67
C VAL A 190 0.91 4.71 -18.03
N VAL A 191 0.33 4.36 -19.17
CA VAL A 191 0.25 2.96 -19.63
C VAL A 191 1.65 2.36 -19.87
N GLU A 192 2.59 3.13 -20.42
CA GLU A 192 3.98 2.70 -20.61
C GLU A 192 4.69 2.42 -19.28
N VAL A 193 4.57 3.32 -18.29
CA VAL A 193 5.17 3.13 -16.97
C VAL A 193 4.55 1.96 -16.19
N ILE A 194 3.24 1.76 -16.30
CA ILE A 194 2.57 0.58 -15.73
C ILE A 194 3.15 -0.70 -16.36
N ASN A 195 3.35 -0.73 -17.67
CA ASN A 195 3.86 -1.92 -18.37
C ASN A 195 5.28 -2.33 -17.93
N GLU A 196 6.12 -1.34 -17.61
CA GLU A 196 7.47 -1.51 -17.08
C GLU A 196 7.46 -2.03 -15.64
N SER A 197 6.50 -1.56 -14.83
CA SER A 197 6.56 -1.68 -13.36
C SER A 197 5.64 -2.76 -12.78
N ALA A 198 4.58 -3.15 -13.51
CA ALA A 198 3.47 -3.96 -13.03
C ALA A 198 3.88 -5.24 -12.29
N PHE A 199 4.98 -5.89 -12.70
CA PHE A 199 5.36 -7.19 -12.17
C PHE A 199 6.78 -7.25 -11.59
N LEU A 200 7.40 -6.11 -11.28
CA LEU A 200 8.77 -6.06 -10.75
C LEU A 200 8.87 -6.62 -9.32
N THR A 201 7.84 -6.43 -8.50
CA THR A 201 7.84 -6.83 -7.08
C THR A 201 6.85 -7.94 -6.74
N SER A 202 5.95 -8.29 -7.68
CA SER A 202 4.99 -9.38 -7.51
C SER A 202 4.52 -9.91 -8.88
N PRO A 203 4.44 -11.25 -9.07
CA PRO A 203 3.98 -11.85 -10.32
C PRO A 203 2.45 -11.84 -10.49
N TYR A 204 1.72 -11.53 -9.43
CA TYR A 204 0.25 -11.60 -9.39
C TYR A 204 -0.42 -10.47 -10.19
N PRO A 205 -1.68 -10.65 -10.63
CA PRO A 205 -2.33 -9.75 -11.58
C PRO A 205 -2.41 -8.30 -11.10
N VAL A 206 -2.42 -7.38 -12.08
CA VAL A 206 -2.69 -5.97 -11.85
C VAL A 206 -4.06 -5.60 -12.44
N ILE A 207 -4.90 -4.94 -11.66
CA ILE A 207 -6.22 -4.45 -12.06
C ILE A 207 -6.13 -2.94 -12.31
N LEU A 208 -6.58 -2.52 -13.49
CA LEU A 208 -6.73 -1.11 -13.83
C LEU A 208 -8.20 -0.73 -13.64
N SER A 209 -8.49 0.05 -12.59
CA SER A 209 -9.81 0.66 -12.36
C SER A 209 -9.91 1.93 -13.20
N ILE A 210 -10.72 1.89 -14.26
CA ILE A 210 -10.84 3.01 -15.20
C ILE A 210 -12.09 3.81 -14.87
N GLU A 211 -11.92 5.07 -14.45
CA GLU A 211 -12.99 6.06 -14.50
C GLU A 211 -12.99 6.73 -15.89
N ASN A 212 -13.87 6.27 -16.78
CA ASN A 212 -13.88 6.71 -18.17
C ASN A 212 -14.83 7.89 -18.41
N ARG A 213 -14.26 9.04 -18.77
CA ARG A 213 -14.95 10.27 -19.17
C ARG A 213 -14.59 10.73 -20.59
N CYS A 214 -13.90 9.89 -21.35
CA CYS A 214 -13.47 10.19 -22.72
C CYS A 214 -14.63 10.06 -23.72
N SER A 215 -14.59 10.85 -24.79
CA SER A 215 -15.38 10.66 -26.01
C SER A 215 -15.09 9.32 -26.69
N LEU A 216 -15.98 8.85 -27.56
CA LEU A 216 -15.80 7.59 -28.29
C LEU A 216 -14.53 7.57 -29.16
N ILE A 217 -14.07 8.71 -29.65
CA ILE A 217 -12.85 8.80 -30.46
C ILE A 217 -11.64 8.54 -29.56
N GLN A 218 -11.56 9.22 -28.41
CA GLN A 218 -10.44 9.05 -27.49
C GLN A 218 -10.49 7.71 -26.75
N GLN A 219 -11.67 7.14 -26.48
CA GLN A 219 -11.81 5.76 -26.00
C GLN A 219 -11.19 4.74 -26.96
N ARG A 220 -11.27 4.96 -28.28
CA ARG A 220 -10.56 4.09 -29.26
C ARG A 220 -9.05 4.24 -29.12
N HIS A 221 -8.54 5.45 -28.89
CA HIS A 221 -7.13 5.67 -28.61
C HIS A 221 -6.68 5.00 -27.31
N MET A 222 -7.50 5.04 -26.24
CA MET A 222 -7.22 4.29 -25.00
C MET A 222 -7.08 2.80 -25.29
N ALA A 223 -8.07 2.20 -25.96
CA ALA A 223 -8.07 0.78 -26.29
C ALA A 223 -6.86 0.38 -27.16
N GLN A 224 -6.54 1.18 -28.19
CA GLN A 224 -5.37 0.96 -29.05
C GLN A 224 -4.07 1.01 -28.24
N THR A 225 -3.96 1.97 -27.33
CA THR A 225 -2.78 2.14 -26.46
C THR A 225 -2.61 0.95 -25.54
N PHE A 226 -3.68 0.51 -24.85
CA PHE A 226 -3.62 -0.70 -24.02
C PHE A 226 -3.19 -1.94 -24.81
N VAL A 227 -3.80 -2.18 -25.98
CA VAL A 227 -3.44 -3.33 -26.82
C VAL A 227 -1.99 -3.27 -27.28
N LYS A 228 -1.54 -2.09 -27.73
CA LYS A 228 -0.18 -1.90 -28.25
C LYS A 228 0.89 -2.05 -27.17
N VAL A 229 0.65 -1.48 -26.00
CA VAL A 229 1.67 -1.38 -24.94
C VAL A 229 1.72 -2.64 -24.07
N PHE A 230 0.57 -3.16 -23.65
CA PHE A 230 0.53 -4.34 -22.79
C PHE A 230 0.65 -5.66 -23.55
N GLY A 231 0.29 -5.68 -24.84
CA GLY A 231 0.37 -6.89 -25.67
C GLY A 231 -0.30 -8.09 -25.00
N ASP A 232 0.47 -9.17 -24.80
CA ASP A 232 -0.02 -10.43 -24.22
C ASP A 232 -0.28 -10.38 -22.71
N LYS A 233 0.18 -9.34 -22.01
CA LYS A 233 -0.17 -9.11 -20.60
C LYS A 233 -1.65 -8.74 -20.46
N LEU A 234 -2.25 -8.10 -21.46
CA LEU A 234 -3.64 -7.65 -21.41
C LEU A 234 -4.63 -8.79 -21.65
N ILE A 235 -5.53 -9.01 -20.70
CA ILE A 235 -6.68 -9.90 -20.89
C ILE A 235 -7.75 -9.19 -21.70
N ARG A 236 -8.10 -9.77 -22.86
CA ARG A 236 -9.07 -9.21 -23.81
C ARG A 236 -10.33 -10.05 -24.01
N LYS A 237 -10.28 -11.31 -23.58
CA LYS A 237 -11.35 -12.30 -23.69
C LYS A 237 -11.28 -13.20 -22.47
N TYR A 238 -12.36 -13.94 -22.24
CA TYR A 238 -12.31 -15.10 -21.35
C TYR A 238 -11.20 -16.04 -21.81
N ILE A 239 -10.39 -16.49 -20.86
CA ILE A 239 -9.18 -17.29 -21.13
C ILE A 239 -9.26 -18.68 -20.51
N PHE A 240 -10.29 -18.96 -19.70
CA PHE A 240 -10.50 -20.27 -19.10
C PHE A 240 -11.85 -20.84 -19.55
N ASP A 241 -11.90 -22.14 -19.80
CA ASP A 241 -13.15 -22.83 -20.19
C ASP A 241 -14.22 -22.70 -19.09
N SER A 242 -13.80 -22.63 -17.83
CA SER A 242 -14.67 -22.39 -16.69
C SER A 242 -15.40 -21.05 -16.73
N ASP A 243 -14.86 -20.05 -17.44
CA ASP A 243 -15.45 -18.70 -17.55
C ASP A 243 -16.80 -18.71 -18.32
N PHE A 244 -17.10 -19.80 -19.05
CA PHE A 244 -18.32 -19.94 -19.85
C PHE A 244 -19.46 -20.65 -19.10
N ASN A 245 -19.25 -21.05 -17.85
CA ASN A 245 -20.26 -21.71 -17.02
C ASN A 245 -21.11 -20.69 -16.26
N GLU A 246 -22.39 -20.98 -16.02
CA GLU A 246 -23.29 -20.07 -15.27
C GLU A 246 -22.83 -19.84 -13.82
N ASP A 247 -22.21 -20.86 -13.20
CA ASP A 247 -21.64 -20.80 -11.84
C ASP A 247 -20.13 -20.52 -11.83
N SER A 248 -19.59 -19.87 -12.87
CA SER A 248 -18.16 -19.62 -12.97
C SER A 248 -17.66 -18.71 -11.84
N LEU A 249 -16.64 -19.15 -11.11
CA LEU A 249 -15.91 -18.33 -10.14
C LEU A 249 -14.87 -17.46 -10.85
N LEU A 250 -14.43 -16.37 -10.20
CA LEU A 250 -13.31 -15.57 -10.71
C LEU A 250 -12.03 -16.42 -10.76
N PRO A 251 -11.16 -16.24 -11.78
CA PRO A 251 -9.88 -16.93 -11.82
C PRO A 251 -9.00 -16.61 -10.61
N SER A 252 -8.11 -17.53 -10.25
CA SER A 252 -7.18 -17.35 -9.14
C SER A 252 -6.03 -16.40 -9.48
N PRO A 253 -5.36 -15.83 -8.47
CA PRO A 253 -4.12 -15.09 -8.68
C PRO A 253 -3.06 -15.88 -9.45
N ASN A 254 -2.91 -17.18 -9.18
CA ASN A 254 -1.98 -18.06 -9.91
C ASN A 254 -2.33 -18.18 -11.40
N GLN A 255 -3.60 -18.37 -11.72
CA GLN A 255 -4.09 -18.42 -13.10
C GLN A 255 -3.85 -17.12 -13.86
N LEU A 256 -3.84 -15.99 -13.15
CA LEU A 256 -3.70 -14.65 -13.70
C LEU A 256 -2.29 -14.06 -13.55
N LYS A 257 -1.27 -14.86 -13.25
CA LYS A 257 0.12 -14.38 -13.15
C LYS A 257 0.54 -13.63 -14.43
N TYR A 258 1.16 -12.47 -14.23
CA TYR A 258 1.63 -11.54 -15.26
C TYR A 258 0.53 -11.00 -16.18
N LYS A 259 -0.72 -11.00 -15.71
CA LYS A 259 -1.86 -10.47 -16.46
C LYS A 259 -2.35 -9.13 -15.93
N ILE A 260 -2.81 -8.29 -16.85
CA ILE A 260 -3.43 -7.00 -16.61
C ILE A 260 -4.92 -7.11 -16.93
N LEU A 261 -5.75 -6.77 -15.96
CA LEU A 261 -7.21 -6.76 -16.04
C LEU A 261 -7.73 -5.33 -16.13
N ILE A 262 -8.78 -5.12 -16.94
CA ILE A 262 -9.46 -3.83 -17.03
C ILE A 262 -10.80 -3.92 -16.29
N LYS A 263 -10.95 -3.12 -15.22
CA LYS A 263 -12.22 -2.86 -14.55
C LYS A 263 -12.81 -1.57 -15.14
N ASN A 264 -13.84 -1.69 -15.97
CA ASN A 264 -14.54 -0.56 -16.58
C ASN A 264 -16.01 -0.95 -16.85
N LYS A 265 -16.86 0.04 -17.15
CA LYS A 265 -18.23 -0.17 -17.61
C LYS A 265 -18.22 -0.99 -18.91
N LYS A 266 -18.96 -2.10 -18.94
CA LYS A 266 -19.13 -2.98 -20.10
C LYS A 266 -20.53 -2.81 -20.67
N ILE A 267 -20.64 -2.56 -21.97
CA ILE A 267 -21.92 -2.52 -22.67
C ILE A 267 -22.45 -3.96 -22.77
N THR A 268 -23.56 -4.26 -22.10
CA THR A 268 -24.27 -5.54 -22.24
C THR A 268 -25.24 -5.46 -23.42
N LYS A 269 -25.17 -6.43 -24.34
CA LYS A 269 -26.09 -6.53 -25.49
C LYS A 269 -27.46 -7.10 -25.06
N ILE A 270 -28.14 -6.48 -24.11
CA ILE A 270 -29.53 -6.83 -23.84
C ILE A 270 -30.39 -5.86 -24.66
N HIS A 271 -31.15 -6.43 -25.61
CA HIS A 271 -32.08 -5.79 -26.57
C HIS A 271 -31.51 -5.34 -27.93
N SER A 272 -31.10 -6.29 -28.77
CA SER A 272 -31.21 -6.13 -30.22
C SER A 272 -31.38 -7.48 -30.92
N THR A 273 -32.54 -8.10 -30.69
CA THR A 273 -33.08 -9.13 -31.58
C THR A 273 -34.52 -8.76 -31.95
N THR A 274 -34.62 -8.28 -33.18
CA THR A 274 -35.76 -8.11 -34.08
C THR A 274 -36.96 -9.03 -33.80
N GLN A 275 -38.13 -8.42 -33.60
CA GLN A 275 -39.36 -8.89 -34.26
C GLN A 275 -39.97 -7.70 -35.00
N LEU A 276 -40.15 -7.87 -36.32
CA LEU A 276 -40.97 -6.99 -37.14
C LEU A 276 -42.41 -7.02 -36.59
N GLY A 277 -42.96 -5.85 -36.24
CA GLY A 277 -44.37 -5.73 -35.91
C GLY A 277 -44.72 -4.42 -35.19
N LYS A 278 -45.04 -3.39 -35.98
CA LYS A 278 -45.87 -2.20 -35.66
C LYS A 278 -46.16 -1.92 -34.17
N GLN A 279 -45.64 -0.81 -33.64
CA GLN A 279 -46.41 0.33 -33.11
C GLN A 279 -45.51 1.33 -32.37
N LYS A 280 -45.78 2.63 -32.56
CA LYS A 280 -45.18 3.75 -31.82
C LYS A 280 -45.44 3.57 -30.32
N ILE A 281 -44.40 3.55 -29.48
CA ILE A 281 -44.55 3.79 -28.04
C ILE A 281 -43.41 4.69 -27.55
N GLN A 282 -43.84 5.70 -26.80
CA GLN A 282 -43.14 6.82 -26.20
C GLN A 282 -42.15 6.33 -25.13
N LEU A 283 -40.92 6.87 -25.12
CA LEU A 283 -39.89 6.51 -24.15
C LEU A 283 -40.17 7.17 -22.80
N THR A 284 -40.52 6.36 -21.81
CA THR A 284 -40.42 6.69 -20.38
C THR A 284 -39.48 5.67 -19.75
N VAL A 285 -38.32 6.14 -19.27
CA VAL A 285 -37.31 5.28 -18.63
C VAL A 285 -37.62 5.22 -17.14
N ASN A 286 -38.15 4.08 -16.69
CA ASN A 286 -38.24 3.74 -15.26
C ASN A 286 -37.09 2.80 -14.90
N TYR A 287 -36.19 3.29 -14.05
CA TYR A 287 -35.24 2.46 -13.31
C TYR A 287 -35.99 1.64 -12.26
N ARG A 288 -35.80 0.32 -12.23
CA ARG A 288 -36.11 -0.53 -11.07
C ARG A 288 -34.92 -1.42 -10.74
N ASN A 289 -34.34 -1.16 -9.58
CA ASN A 289 -33.43 -2.05 -8.85
C ASN A 289 -34.25 -3.12 -8.11
N SER A 290 -33.68 -4.33 -7.99
CA SER A 290 -33.99 -5.32 -6.94
C SER A 290 -32.64 -5.65 -6.28
N VAL A 291 -32.28 -5.07 -5.12
CA VAL A 291 -32.71 -5.38 -3.74
C VAL A 291 -32.43 -6.83 -3.33
N TYR A 292 -31.33 -7.01 -2.61
CA TYR A 292 -31.30 -7.80 -1.37
C TYR A 292 -30.77 -6.86 -0.26
N SER A 293 -31.67 -6.56 0.68
CA SER A 293 -31.54 -5.82 1.96
C SER A 293 -30.89 -6.71 3.04
N SER A 294 -30.30 -6.31 4.18
CA SER A 294 -30.19 -5.09 5.04
C SER A 294 -29.26 -5.46 6.26
N PRO A 295 -29.04 -4.68 7.35
CA PRO A 295 -29.53 -3.32 7.72
C PRO A 295 -28.49 -2.30 8.28
N ASP A 296 -28.96 -1.03 8.28
CA ASP A 296 -28.73 0.11 9.19
C ASP A 296 -27.34 0.67 9.50
N ASP A 297 -27.13 1.93 9.09
CA ASP A 297 -27.13 3.05 10.04
C ASP A 297 -27.55 4.36 9.31
N ASN A 298 -28.34 5.18 10.02
CA ASN A 298 -28.96 6.41 9.56
C ASN A 298 -28.00 7.64 9.69
N GLU A 299 -28.47 8.75 9.09
CA GLU A 299 -28.12 10.15 9.34
C GLU A 299 -26.83 10.68 8.66
N GLU A 300 -26.74 11.86 8.06
CA GLU A 300 -27.65 12.96 7.72
C GLU A 300 -26.80 13.85 6.77
N ASP A 301 -27.38 14.31 5.65
CA ASP A 301 -26.75 15.29 4.76
C ASP A 301 -27.00 16.71 5.32
N GLU A 302 -25.96 17.38 5.79
CA GLU A 302 -25.96 18.84 6.00
C GLU A 302 -24.89 19.52 5.13
N ASP A 303 -25.36 20.12 4.03
CA ASP A 303 -24.68 21.22 3.37
C ASP A 303 -24.63 22.42 4.33
N SER A 304 -23.43 22.97 4.59
CA SER A 304 -23.30 24.32 5.13
C SER A 304 -22.37 25.16 4.25
N ASP A 305 -22.99 26.18 3.64
CA ASP A 305 -22.37 27.41 3.20
C ASP A 305 -21.57 28.03 4.35
N ASP A 306 -20.35 28.50 4.10
CA ASP A 306 -19.79 29.65 4.81
C ASP A 306 -18.61 30.28 4.04
N GLU A 307 -18.91 31.37 3.33
CA GLU A 307 -17.91 32.33 2.83
C GLU A 307 -17.52 33.34 3.92
N MET A 308 -16.20 33.52 4.05
CA MET A 308 -15.47 34.74 4.44
C MET A 308 -15.79 35.44 5.78
N LYS A 309 -14.78 35.48 6.66
CA LYS A 309 -14.20 36.72 7.23
C LYS A 309 -13.02 36.42 8.16
N GLN A 310 -11.81 36.79 7.75
CA GLN A 310 -10.77 37.21 8.70
C GLN A 310 -9.69 38.03 7.96
N GLN A 311 -9.90 39.35 7.93
CA GLN A 311 -8.80 40.30 7.82
C GLN A 311 -9.09 41.50 8.72
N ASN A 312 -8.14 41.73 9.63
CA ASN A 312 -7.81 42.96 10.35
C ASN A 312 -8.71 43.42 11.51
N SER A 313 -8.23 43.17 12.73
CA SER A 313 -8.17 44.23 13.75
C SER A 313 -7.05 44.00 14.76
N MET A 314 -5.88 44.59 14.53
CA MET A 314 -5.06 45.16 15.59
C MET A 314 -4.43 46.45 15.06
N ILE A 315 -4.69 47.52 15.80
CA ILE A 315 -4.03 48.84 15.89
C ILE A 315 -5.15 49.86 16.12
N LYS A 316 -5.39 50.15 17.40
CA LYS A 316 -5.97 51.42 17.85
C LYS A 316 -4.82 52.16 18.51
N ASP A 317 -4.42 53.27 17.92
CA ASP A 317 -4.08 54.49 18.64
C ASP A 317 -4.31 55.66 17.70
N ASN A 318 -5.14 56.60 18.14
CA ASN A 318 -5.46 57.85 17.45
C ASN A 318 -5.23 58.96 18.47
N PRO A 319 -4.67 60.11 18.06
CA PRO A 319 -5.45 61.33 18.27
C PRO A 319 -5.24 62.42 17.19
N PHE A 320 -6.35 62.79 16.52
CA PHE A 320 -6.79 64.15 16.06
C PHE A 320 -5.88 65.05 15.17
N PRO A 321 -6.40 66.15 14.54
CA PRO A 321 -7.58 66.30 13.66
C PRO A 321 -7.37 67.25 12.44
N ASN A 322 -8.43 67.40 11.62
CA ASN A 322 -8.75 68.50 10.67
C ASN A 322 -7.94 68.53 9.35
N PHE A 323 -8.47 68.90 8.17
CA PHE A 323 -9.37 70.01 7.84
C PHE A 323 -10.03 69.88 6.43
N LYS A 324 -11.25 70.45 6.34
CA LYS A 324 -11.86 71.29 5.26
C LYS A 324 -12.27 70.70 3.89
N HIS A 325 -13.60 70.63 3.76
CA HIS A 325 -14.42 71.09 2.64
C HIS A 325 -13.76 72.04 1.61
N LYS A 326 -13.90 71.69 0.33
CA LYS A 326 -14.84 72.36 -0.57
C LYS A 326 -15.37 71.37 -1.60
#